data_AF-A0AAZ3NMF7-F1
#
_entry.id   AF-A0AAZ3NMF7-F1
#
_cell.length_a   1.000
_cell.length_b   1.000
_cell.length_c   1.000
_cell.angle_alpha   90.00
_cell.angle_beta   90.00
_cell.angle_gamma   90.00
#
_symmetry.space_group_name_H-M   'P 1'
#
loop_
_entity.id
_entity.type
_entity.pdbx_description
1 polymer ?
#
loop_
_entity_poly.entity_id
_entity_poly.type
_entity_poly.pdbx_seq_one_letter_code
_entity_poly.pdbx_strand_id
1 'polypeptide(L)'
;MSEQNQAMRLKELSLELRHRIVSRHRSGEGYQNIPTVLKVTKNTVTSIILKWKKFGTTKTLPRAGHPAKLSNWGRRVLVSEVSKNPIVTLTELQSSTVEMGEPSRRTTLQHSTYQAFMVEWPDRSHSSVKGT
;
A
#
# COMPACT_ATOMS: atom_id res chain seq x y z
N MET A 1 30.41 16.77 -18.23
CA MET A 1 29.00 17.22 -18.24
C MET A 1 28.00 16.10 -17.91
N SER A 2 28.34 15.07 -17.12
CA SER A 2 27.46 13.92 -16.87
C SER A 2 27.30 13.52 -15.40
N GLU A 3 27.69 14.37 -14.44
CA GLU A 3 27.69 13.97 -13.02
C GLU A 3 26.33 14.11 -12.31
N GLN A 4 25.42 14.93 -12.83
CA GLN A 4 24.10 15.12 -12.18
C GLN A 4 23.07 14.02 -12.51
N ASN A 5 23.34 13.16 -13.50
CA ASN A 5 22.41 12.11 -13.92
C ASN A 5 22.60 10.76 -13.19
N GLN A 6 23.65 10.59 -12.38
CA GLN A 6 23.96 9.32 -11.70
C GLN A 6 23.35 9.19 -10.30
N ALA A 7 23.02 10.30 -9.62
CA ALA A 7 22.49 10.29 -8.24
C ALA A 7 20.98 9.93 -8.12
N MET A 8 20.28 9.70 -9.23
CA MET A 8 18.82 9.50 -9.28
C MET A 8 18.37 8.06 -9.55
N ARG A 9 19.20 7.04 -9.35
CA ARG A 9 18.75 5.66 -9.68
C ARG A 9 17.62 5.13 -8.79
N LEU A 10 17.26 5.81 -7.70
CA LEU A 10 16.15 5.42 -6.81
C LEU A 10 15.26 6.56 -6.31
N LYS A 11 15.60 7.83 -6.59
CA LYS A 11 14.82 8.97 -6.07
C LYS A 11 13.75 9.36 -7.08
N GLU A 12 12.50 9.23 -6.65
CA GLU A 12 11.34 9.64 -7.42
C GLU A 12 11.45 11.12 -7.88
N LEU A 13 11.09 11.39 -9.13
CA LEU A 13 11.06 12.74 -9.67
C LEU A 13 10.10 13.62 -8.85
N SER A 14 10.51 14.85 -8.52
CA SER A 14 9.68 15.80 -7.77
C SER A 14 8.30 15.97 -8.40
N LEU A 15 7.27 16.03 -7.55
CA LEU A 15 5.87 16.22 -7.95
C LEU A 15 5.70 17.49 -8.81
N GLU A 16 6.38 18.57 -8.43
CA GLU A 16 6.36 19.84 -9.15
C GLU A 16 6.86 19.67 -10.60
N LEU A 17 7.95 18.92 -10.77
CA LEU A 17 8.52 18.69 -12.09
C LEU A 17 7.59 17.83 -12.96
N ARG A 18 6.90 16.84 -12.37
CA ARG A 18 5.86 16.06 -13.06
C ARG A 18 4.68 16.93 -13.49
N HIS A 19 4.24 17.87 -12.63
CA HIS A 19 3.18 18.82 -12.99
C HIS A 19 3.60 19.74 -14.13
N ARG A 20 4.84 20.21 -14.12
CA ARG A 20 5.38 21.06 -15.18
C ARG A 20 5.45 20.33 -16.53
N ILE A 21 5.83 19.06 -16.53
CA ILE A 21 5.79 18.19 -17.73
C ILE A 21 4.36 18.11 -18.29
N VAL A 22 3.37 17.84 -17.44
CA VAL A 22 1.96 17.73 -17.87
C VAL A 22 1.42 19.07 -18.35
N SER A 23 1.74 20.17 -17.69
CA SER A 23 1.34 21.52 -18.08
C SER A 23 1.83 21.85 -19.50
N ARG A 24 3.12 21.66 -19.77
CA ARG A 24 3.71 21.87 -21.11
C ARG A 24 3.09 20.97 -22.18
N HIS A 25 2.82 19.71 -21.83
CA HIS A 25 2.14 18.80 -22.75
C HIS A 25 0.72 19.28 -23.09
N ARG A 26 -0.03 19.80 -22.11
CA ARG A 26 -1.37 20.39 -22.33
C ARG A 26 -1.33 21.64 -23.18
N SER A 27 -0.26 22.43 -23.09
CA SER A 27 -0.01 23.58 -23.97
C SER A 27 0.38 23.22 -25.41
N GLY A 28 0.46 21.92 -25.75
CA GLY A 28 0.78 21.45 -27.09
C GLY A 28 2.28 21.35 -27.40
N GLU A 29 3.16 21.48 -26.39
CA GLU A 29 4.59 21.29 -26.60
C GLU A 29 4.90 19.82 -26.99
N GLY A 30 5.75 19.65 -28.01
CA GLY A 30 6.13 18.34 -28.52
C GLY A 30 7.03 17.56 -27.55
N TYR A 31 7.00 16.22 -27.65
CA TYR A 31 7.80 15.30 -26.82
C TYR A 31 9.32 15.48 -26.94
N GLN A 32 9.81 16.23 -27.95
CA GLN A 32 11.22 16.57 -28.11
C GLN A 32 11.60 17.87 -27.40
N ASN A 33 10.66 18.82 -27.27
CA ASN A 33 10.91 20.14 -26.70
C ASN A 33 10.79 20.14 -25.17
N ILE A 34 9.83 19.38 -24.62
CA ILE A 34 9.67 19.24 -23.18
C ILE A 34 10.95 18.73 -22.48
N PRO A 35 11.60 17.64 -22.93
CA PRO A 35 12.79 17.12 -22.25
C PRO A 35 13.99 18.06 -22.35
N THR A 36 14.15 18.79 -23.47
CA THR A 36 15.25 19.75 -23.64
C THR A 36 15.09 20.94 -22.70
N VAL A 37 13.88 21.49 -22.60
CA VAL A 37 13.58 22.63 -21.72
C VAL A 37 13.68 22.27 -20.23
N LEU A 38 13.22 21.06 -19.86
CA LEU A 38 13.19 20.62 -18.47
C LEU A 38 14.44 19.82 -18.04
N LYS A 39 15.40 19.61 -18.95
CA LYS A 39 16.62 18.81 -18.72
C LYS A 39 16.32 17.42 -18.15
N VAL A 40 15.27 16.78 -18.66
CA VAL A 40 14.86 15.42 -18.27
C VAL A 40 15.01 14.46 -19.45
N THR A 41 15.14 13.18 -19.16
CA THR A 41 15.21 12.17 -20.23
C THR A 41 13.86 12.01 -20.93
N LYS A 42 13.89 11.79 -22.25
CA LYS A 42 12.68 11.59 -23.07
C LYS A 42 11.79 10.47 -22.54
N ASN A 43 12.38 9.35 -22.09
CA ASN A 43 11.64 8.21 -21.52
C ASN A 43 10.86 8.58 -20.24
N THR A 44 11.39 9.52 -19.45
CA THR A 44 10.70 10.02 -18.25
C THR A 44 9.49 10.86 -18.63
N VAL A 45 9.63 11.74 -19.63
CA VAL A 45 8.51 12.54 -20.15
C VAL A 45 7.41 11.66 -20.72
N THR A 46 7.76 10.68 -21.56
CA THR A 46 6.78 9.78 -22.18
C THR A 46 6.06 8.92 -21.13
N SER A 47 6.79 8.34 -20.17
CA SER A 47 6.19 7.53 -19.10
C SER A 47 5.25 8.34 -18.19
N ILE A 48 5.60 9.59 -17.87
CA ILE A 48 4.74 10.49 -17.09
C ILE A 48 3.46 10.83 -17.86
N ILE A 49 3.57 11.21 -19.13
CA ILE A 49 2.41 11.54 -19.97
C ILE A 49 1.51 10.32 -20.16
N LEU A 50 2.07 9.14 -20.42
CA LEU A 50 1.31 7.89 -20.55
C LEU A 50 0.56 7.57 -19.25
N LYS A 51 1.23 7.70 -18.09
CA LYS A 51 0.62 7.48 -16.78
C LYS A 51 -0.50 8.50 -16.51
N TRP A 52 -0.27 9.77 -16.81
CA TRP A 52 -1.27 10.82 -16.67
C TRP A 52 -2.49 10.57 -17.57
N LYS A 53 -2.30 10.16 -18.82
CA LYS A 53 -3.40 9.79 -19.72
C LYS A 53 -4.20 8.58 -19.22
N LYS A 54 -3.54 7.61 -18.58
CA LYS A 54 -4.18 6.38 -18.08
C LYS A 54 -4.92 6.57 -16.76
N PHE A 55 -4.33 7.28 -15.80
CA PHE A 55 -4.84 7.38 -14.43
C PHE A 55 -5.35 8.78 -14.05
N GLY A 56 -5.12 9.79 -14.88
CA GLY A 56 -5.45 11.19 -14.57
C GLY A 56 -4.53 11.84 -13.53
N THR A 57 -3.55 11.10 -12.97
CA THR A 57 -2.70 11.56 -11.87
C THR A 57 -1.22 11.60 -12.23
N THR A 58 -0.53 12.61 -11.71
CA THR A 58 0.94 12.78 -11.74
C THR A 58 1.62 12.24 -10.49
N LYS A 59 0.84 12.05 -9.41
CA LYS A 59 1.27 11.41 -8.16
C LYS A 59 1.64 9.96 -8.43
N THR A 60 2.71 9.50 -7.78
CA THR A 60 3.08 8.09 -7.76
C THR A 60 2.04 7.37 -6.91
N LEU A 61 1.36 6.40 -7.51
CA LEU A 61 0.47 5.53 -6.77
C LEU A 61 1.31 4.60 -5.88
N PRO A 62 0.82 4.26 -4.67
CA PRO A 62 1.46 3.22 -3.90
C PRO A 62 1.53 1.95 -4.74
N ARG A 63 2.64 1.22 -4.60
CA ARG A 63 2.80 -0.05 -5.29
C ARG A 63 1.66 -0.97 -4.87
N ALA A 64 1.00 -1.61 -5.83
CA ALA A 64 0.05 -2.67 -5.52
C ALA A 64 0.78 -3.77 -4.73
N GLY A 65 0.31 -4.01 -3.51
CA GLY A 65 0.81 -5.07 -2.66
C GLY A 65 0.24 -6.44 -3.05
N HIS A 66 0.71 -7.49 -2.37
CA HIS A 66 0.11 -8.80 -2.48
C HIS A 66 -1.30 -8.80 -1.84
N PRO A 67 -2.32 -9.40 -2.47
CA PRO A 67 -3.63 -9.56 -1.84
C PRO A 67 -3.54 -10.25 -0.48
N ALA A 68 -4.29 -9.76 0.51
CA ALA A 68 -4.32 -10.40 1.82
C ALA A 68 -5.01 -11.78 1.73
N LYS A 69 -4.58 -12.72 2.58
CA LYS A 69 -5.19 -14.06 2.66
C LYS A 69 -6.62 -14.04 3.20
N LEU A 70 -6.90 -13.12 4.12
CA LEU A 70 -8.23 -12.85 4.64
C LEU A 70 -8.77 -11.59 3.97
N SER A 71 -10.07 -11.59 3.67
CA SER A 71 -10.72 -10.37 3.20
C SER A 71 -10.85 -9.35 4.32
N ASN A 72 -11.26 -8.12 3.98
CA ASN A 72 -11.61 -7.13 4.99
C ASN A 72 -12.82 -7.55 5.83
N TRP A 73 -13.72 -8.34 5.26
CA TRP A 73 -14.87 -8.85 5.97
C TRP A 73 -14.45 -9.97 6.94
N GLY A 74 -13.71 -10.98 6.49
CA GLY A 74 -13.22 -12.07 7.34
C GLY A 74 -12.37 -11.56 8.50
N ARG A 75 -11.52 -10.55 8.28
CA ARG A 75 -10.78 -9.88 9.37
C ARG A 75 -11.71 -9.22 10.40
N ARG A 76 -12.76 -8.54 9.97
CA ARG A 76 -13.71 -7.87 10.89
C ARG A 76 -14.48 -8.88 11.74
N VAL A 77 -14.89 -10.00 11.15
CA VAL A 77 -15.55 -11.08 11.90
C VAL A 77 -14.59 -11.64 12.95
N LEU A 78 -13.35 -11.94 12.56
CA LEU A 78 -12.32 -12.42 13.47
C LEU A 78 -12.08 -11.47 14.66
N VAL A 79 -11.97 -10.17 14.38
CA VAL A 79 -11.80 -9.15 15.42
C VAL A 79 -13.02 -9.06 16.33
N SER A 80 -14.24 -9.14 15.77
CA SER A 80 -15.48 -9.18 16.53
C SER A 80 -15.56 -10.42 17.44
N GLU A 81 -15.15 -11.60 16.97
CA GLU A 81 -15.13 -12.83 17.76
C GLU A 81 -14.19 -12.73 18.96
N VAL A 82 -12.95 -12.28 18.72
CA VAL A 82 -11.94 -12.07 19.78
C VAL A 82 -12.38 -10.97 20.75
N SER A 83 -13.04 -9.92 20.26
CA SER A 83 -13.54 -8.84 21.12
C SER A 83 -14.69 -9.28 22.02
N LYS A 84 -15.56 -10.18 21.55
CA LYS A 84 -16.67 -10.74 22.35
C LYS A 84 -16.15 -11.72 23.39
N ASN A 85 -15.28 -12.63 22.96
CA ASN A 85 -14.73 -13.71 23.78
C ASN A 85 -13.20 -13.69 23.69
N PRO A 86 -12.50 -12.95 24.57
CA PRO A 86 -11.05 -12.77 24.48
C PRO A 86 -10.25 -14.05 24.79
N ILE A 87 -10.89 -15.09 25.33
CA ILE A 87 -10.27 -16.38 25.66
C ILE A 87 -10.38 -17.38 24.47
N VAL A 88 -10.97 -16.95 23.34
CA VAL A 88 -11.15 -17.81 22.17
C VAL A 88 -9.82 -18.36 21.65
N THR A 89 -9.80 -19.65 21.36
CA THR A 89 -8.61 -20.35 20.89
C THR A 89 -8.42 -20.17 19.38
N LEU A 90 -7.18 -20.23 18.92
CA LEU A 90 -6.86 -20.18 17.48
C LEU A 90 -7.53 -21.30 16.66
N THR A 91 -7.83 -22.44 17.30
CA THR A 91 -8.55 -23.55 16.68
C THR A 91 -10.01 -23.23 16.41
N GLU A 92 -10.68 -22.57 17.35
CA GLU A 92 -12.07 -22.13 17.18
C GLU A 92 -12.18 -21.05 16.12
N LEU A 93 -11.26 -20.08 16.13
CA LEU A 93 -11.15 -19.07 15.07
C LEU A 93 -10.88 -19.69 13.70
N GLN A 94 -10.15 -20.80 13.65
CA GLN A 94 -9.91 -21.49 12.39
C GLN A 94 -11.19 -22.13 11.86
N SER A 95 -11.99 -22.77 12.71
CA SER A 95 -13.30 -23.29 12.35
C SER A 95 -14.24 -22.18 11.84
N SER A 96 -14.30 -21.03 12.53
CA SER A 96 -15.14 -19.90 12.09
C SER A 96 -14.72 -19.39 10.71
N THR A 97 -13.42 -19.35 10.39
CA THR A 97 -12.97 -18.97 9.05
C THR A 97 -13.34 -19.96 7.95
N VAL A 98 -13.43 -21.25 8.27
CA VAL A 98 -13.90 -22.27 7.34
C VAL A 98 -15.40 -22.12 7.10
N GLU A 99 -16.18 -21.87 8.16
CA GLU A 99 -17.62 -21.61 8.07
C GLU A 99 -17.93 -20.34 7.25
N MET A 100 -17.09 -19.33 7.36
CA MET A 100 -17.13 -18.09 6.55
C MET A 100 -16.76 -18.29 5.07
N GLY A 101 -16.25 -19.46 4.68
CA GLY A 101 -15.74 -19.72 3.33
C GLY A 101 -14.35 -19.13 3.03
N GLU A 102 -13.62 -18.69 4.07
CA GLU A 102 -12.26 -18.13 3.95
C GLU A 102 -11.24 -18.96 4.76
N PRO A 103 -11.02 -20.24 4.41
CA PRO A 103 -10.17 -21.13 5.21
C PRO A 103 -8.77 -20.57 5.36
N SER A 104 -8.40 -20.26 6.59
CA SER A 104 -7.12 -19.60 6.91
C SER A 104 -6.23 -20.46 7.78
N ARG A 105 -4.91 -20.37 7.58
CA ARG A 105 -3.94 -21.07 8.43
C ARG A 105 -3.85 -20.39 9.80
N ARG A 106 -3.57 -21.16 10.86
CA ARG A 106 -3.35 -20.62 12.22
C ARG A 106 -2.38 -19.43 12.27
N THR A 107 -1.29 -19.48 11.50
CA THR A 107 -0.32 -18.38 11.43
C THR A 107 -0.90 -17.08 10.85
N THR A 108 -1.86 -17.20 9.93
CA THR A 108 -2.56 -16.04 9.35
C THR A 108 -3.50 -15.43 10.37
N LEU A 109 -4.24 -16.27 11.12
CA LEU A 109 -5.14 -15.85 12.18
C LEU A 109 -4.37 -15.17 13.32
N GLN A 110 -3.30 -15.80 13.80
CA GLN A 110 -2.42 -15.25 14.84
C GLN A 110 -1.85 -13.90 14.44
N HIS A 111 -1.38 -13.76 13.19
CA HIS A 111 -0.89 -12.48 12.71
C HIS A 111 -2.02 -11.44 12.65
N SER A 112 -3.19 -11.78 12.12
CA SER A 112 -4.31 -10.82 12.05
C SER A 112 -4.84 -10.39 13.41
N THR A 113 -4.93 -11.30 14.39
CA THR A 113 -5.37 -10.95 15.74
C THR A 113 -4.33 -10.09 16.44
N TYR A 114 -3.04 -10.40 16.29
CA TYR A 114 -1.96 -9.57 16.82
C TYR A 114 -1.97 -8.16 16.23
N GLN A 115 -2.14 -8.04 14.90
CA GLN A 115 -2.22 -6.73 14.26
C GLN A 115 -3.45 -5.93 14.70
N ALA A 116 -4.61 -6.58 14.88
CA ALA A 116 -5.79 -5.93 15.43
C ALA A 116 -5.55 -5.44 16.87
N PHE A 117 -4.88 -6.23 17.70
CA PHE A 117 -4.51 -5.83 19.05
C PHE A 117 -3.59 -4.60 19.06
N MET A 118 -2.57 -4.57 18.19
CA MET A 118 -1.62 -3.45 18.11
C MET A 118 -2.19 -2.16 17.53
N VAL A 119 -3.09 -2.26 16.54
CA VAL A 119 -3.55 -1.10 15.75
C VAL A 119 -4.90 -0.57 16.24
N GLU A 120 -5.78 -1.46 16.72
CA GLU A 120 -7.18 -1.13 17.02
C GLU A 120 -7.44 -0.97 18.53
N TRP A 121 -6.53 -1.45 19.40
CA TRP A 121 -6.68 -1.40 20.86
C TRP A 121 -5.42 -0.96 21.62
N PRO A 122 -4.90 0.28 21.40
CA PRO A 122 -3.70 0.75 22.09
C PRO A 122 -3.87 0.88 23.62
N ASP A 123 -5.10 1.03 24.11
CA ASP A 123 -5.39 1.36 25.51
C ASP A 123 -5.76 0.14 26.37
N ARG A 124 -5.85 -1.06 25.80
CA ARG A 124 -6.14 -2.28 26.56
C ARG A 124 -4.84 -2.85 27.11
N SER A 125 -4.45 -2.32 28.27
CA SER A 125 -3.32 -2.71 29.10
C SER A 125 -3.02 -4.21 29.05
N HIS A 126 -1.75 -4.53 28.81
CA HIS A 126 -1.15 -5.86 28.95
C HIS A 126 -1.41 -6.42 30.36
N SER A 127 -2.56 -7.04 30.60
CA SER A 127 -2.70 -7.94 31.74
C SER A 127 -2.00 -9.24 31.37
N SER A 128 -0.68 -9.24 31.58
CA SER A 128 0.10 -10.44 31.76
C SER A 128 -0.60 -11.29 32.82
N VAL A 129 -1.34 -12.31 32.40
CA VAL A 129 -1.80 -13.36 33.29
C VAL A 129 -0.56 -14.18 33.63
N LYS A 130 0.17 -13.74 34.66
CA LYS A 130 1.03 -14.61 35.46
C LYS A 130 0.10 -15.37 36.40
N GLY A 131 0.10 -16.70 36.34
CA GLY A 131 -0.64 -17.49 37.32
C GLY A 131 -0.80 -18.95 36.94
N THR A 132 0.12 -19.76 37.50
CA THR A 132 0.15 -21.23 37.67
C THR A 132 0.14 -22.12 36.44
#